data_AF-A0A6N2VFD9-F1
#
_entry.id   AF-A0A6N2VFD9-F1
#
_cell.length_a   1.000
_cell.length_b   1.000
_cell.length_c   1.000
_cell.angle_alpha   90.00
_cell.angle_beta   90.00
_cell.angle_gamma   90.00
#
_symmetry.space_group_name_H-M   'P 1'
#
loop_
_entity.id
_entity.type
_entity.pdbx_description
1 polymer ?
#
loop_
_entity_poly.entity_id
_entity_poly.type
_entity_poly.pdbx_seq_one_letter_code
_entity_poly.pdbx_strand_id
1 'polypeptide(L)'
;MVKTEVFPEIRMKIDRLLKITNEYRFCDFVKAVYCINLCINNRSVLESCLALNASLVEYEEKGNQKIETFDDFKIFFDKIYDVMKPGMADDYTVEDFGEVRIRYNDKFYRVIVGTGHNNVFACLNFLPTLARKTSHEEELNLALVYSSGVIDYFIEENKNDGIVEKRFVLPSEELFYKVQRFFKEECKKYDILKLASLMKSDKTTIEKSHFVCREDNVYPLYNVSLLIDLYDIWENEIDSTQQISVANSGIIDRIYGLFETDRSSVCLMYAPAMIFPNQKYDATRKKYTFIAKASHGVVVAMNADEYQPGELEKEIENIENYHKNGTLQIGETYNRFDQSGLRGLHISADVPIQYLIYNSFLNPNQMYMSLREAEKKERKTCTALDVIYYLDFMDDTDELFEYLSYSKERDYERSFGFGSDAALYFTWKNQERYIAKGAIVFNMLDVGYDTENETVVDYFREKLKDYPFHMKDYLFREPFSWKIEKRDCDMYEYTAKHGMGFGGMYFTLLRNNYVFLTNNVEFYKDVKDFGEYRQWIQLLEEIITEGFDSIKCIFEDDRAICNTGI
;
A
#
# COMPACT_ATOMS: atom_id res chain seq x y z
N MET A 1 -1.70 -13.24 32.66
CA MET A 1 -2.48 -12.07 32.21
C MET A 1 -1.83 -11.51 30.96
N VAL A 2 -2.65 -11.27 29.96
CA VAL A 2 -2.33 -10.66 28.69
C VAL A 2 -1.92 -9.20 28.93
N LYS A 3 -0.89 -8.76 28.21
CA LYS A 3 -0.39 -7.39 28.24
C LYS A 3 -0.95 -6.60 27.05
N THR A 4 -1.02 -5.29 27.21
CA THR A 4 -1.39 -4.30 26.19
C THR A 4 -0.39 -3.16 26.25
N GLU A 5 -0.09 -2.59 25.09
CA GLU A 5 0.78 -1.41 24.96
C GLU A 5 -0.03 -0.14 24.65
N VAL A 6 -1.18 -0.30 23.98
CA VAL A 6 -1.94 0.82 23.41
C VAL A 6 -3.18 1.17 24.24
N PHE A 7 -3.82 0.18 24.86
CA PHE A 7 -5.15 0.34 25.46
C PHE A 7 -5.13 0.14 26.98
N PRO A 8 -4.77 1.16 27.79
CA PRO A 8 -4.60 1.00 29.23
C PRO A 8 -5.87 0.51 29.96
N GLU A 9 -7.06 0.83 29.45
CA GLU A 9 -8.35 0.47 30.05
C GLU A 9 -8.93 -0.86 29.55
N ILE A 10 -8.26 -1.53 28.59
CA ILE A 10 -8.77 -2.79 27.97
C ILE A 10 -8.99 -3.89 29.02
N ARG A 11 -8.24 -3.87 30.12
CA ARG A 11 -8.34 -4.85 31.20
C ARG A 11 -9.74 -4.92 31.79
N MET A 12 -10.37 -3.76 32.00
CA MET A 12 -11.73 -3.71 32.54
C MET A 12 -12.75 -4.38 31.61
N LYS A 13 -12.57 -4.24 30.28
CA LYS A 13 -13.39 -4.94 29.29
C LYS A 13 -13.13 -6.45 29.36
N ILE A 14 -11.87 -6.88 29.38
CA ILE A 14 -11.48 -8.31 29.46
C ILE A 14 -12.09 -8.98 30.69
N ASP A 15 -11.98 -8.36 31.87
CA ASP A 15 -12.53 -8.92 33.12
C ASP A 15 -14.06 -9.05 33.10
N ARG A 16 -14.76 -8.13 32.42
CA ARG A 16 -16.22 -8.20 32.23
C ARG A 16 -16.57 -9.29 31.22
N LEU A 17 -15.83 -9.42 30.13
CA LEU A 17 -16.02 -10.46 29.12
C LEU A 17 -15.81 -11.86 29.70
N LEU A 18 -14.74 -12.08 30.48
CA LEU A 18 -14.44 -13.38 31.10
C LEU A 18 -15.54 -13.90 32.04
N LYS A 19 -16.38 -13.02 32.61
CA LYS A 19 -17.55 -13.42 33.40
C LYS A 19 -18.67 -14.02 32.55
N ILE A 20 -18.68 -13.73 31.26
CA ILE A 20 -19.67 -14.19 30.29
C ILE A 20 -19.09 -15.34 29.45
N THR A 21 -17.88 -15.18 28.93
CA THR A 21 -17.28 -16.07 27.93
C THR A 21 -16.86 -17.43 28.49
N ASN A 22 -16.44 -17.49 29.77
CA ASN A 22 -16.05 -18.73 30.44
C ASN A 22 -17.19 -19.75 30.63
N GLU A 23 -18.44 -19.32 30.44
CA GLU A 23 -19.62 -20.21 30.51
C GLU A 23 -19.85 -21.02 29.24
N TYR A 24 -19.15 -20.69 28.14
CA TYR A 24 -19.31 -21.33 26.83
C TYR A 24 -18.17 -22.28 26.51
N ARG A 25 -18.44 -23.32 25.72
CA ARG A 25 -17.41 -24.23 25.22
C ARG A 25 -16.40 -23.49 24.36
N PHE A 26 -15.11 -23.73 24.61
CA PHE A 26 -14.02 -23.02 23.94
C PHE A 26 -14.08 -23.05 22.41
N CYS A 27 -14.29 -24.22 21.80
CA CYS A 27 -14.32 -24.33 20.34
C CYS A 27 -15.48 -23.55 19.69
N ASP A 28 -16.62 -23.43 20.37
CA ASP A 28 -17.76 -22.67 19.87
C ASP A 28 -17.50 -21.17 20.07
N PHE A 29 -16.90 -20.81 21.21
CA PHE A 29 -16.49 -19.45 21.55
C PHE A 29 -15.42 -18.89 20.59
N VAL A 30 -14.39 -19.67 20.23
CA VAL A 30 -13.37 -19.29 19.22
C VAL A 30 -14.02 -18.84 17.93
N LYS A 31 -14.99 -19.60 17.42
CA LYS A 31 -15.67 -19.29 16.15
C LYS A 31 -16.58 -18.07 16.27
N ALA A 32 -17.26 -17.91 17.41
CA ALA A 32 -18.08 -16.74 17.67
C ALA A 32 -17.25 -15.45 17.69
N VAL A 33 -16.12 -15.45 18.41
CA VAL A 33 -15.18 -14.31 18.44
C VAL A 33 -14.60 -14.05 17.06
N TYR A 34 -14.16 -15.10 16.35
CA TYR A 34 -13.64 -14.96 15.00
C TYR A 34 -14.67 -14.31 14.08
N CYS A 35 -15.94 -14.74 14.13
CA CYS A 35 -17.03 -14.16 13.34
C CYS A 35 -17.26 -12.67 13.65
N ILE A 36 -17.26 -12.30 14.94
CA ILE A 36 -17.45 -10.92 15.38
C ILE A 36 -16.31 -10.03 14.89
N ASN A 37 -15.07 -10.45 15.09
CA ASN A 37 -13.89 -9.67 14.76
C ASN A 37 -13.64 -9.60 13.24
N LEU A 38 -14.04 -10.63 12.49
CA LEU A 38 -13.98 -10.68 11.02
C LEU A 38 -14.96 -9.69 10.37
N CYS A 39 -16.10 -9.43 10.99
CA CYS A 39 -17.14 -8.56 10.46
C CYS A 39 -16.59 -7.16 10.16
N ILE A 40 -16.65 -6.74 8.89
CA ILE A 40 -16.09 -5.46 8.45
C ILE A 40 -16.74 -4.26 9.17
N ASN A 41 -18.00 -4.37 9.55
CA ASN A 41 -18.73 -3.30 10.26
C ASN A 41 -18.31 -3.17 11.76
N ASN A 42 -17.47 -4.08 12.27
CA ASN A 42 -16.93 -4.03 13.64
C ASN A 42 -15.49 -3.49 13.69
N ARG A 43 -14.93 -3.07 12.56
CA ARG A 43 -13.53 -2.66 12.46
C ARG A 43 -13.26 -1.34 13.19
N SER A 44 -14.27 -0.47 13.28
CA SER A 44 -14.26 0.77 14.04
C SER A 44 -14.25 0.58 15.58
N VAL A 45 -14.30 -0.66 16.09
CA VAL A 45 -14.17 -0.98 17.53
C VAL A 45 -12.99 -1.91 17.82
N LEU A 46 -11.79 -1.49 17.36
CA LEU A 46 -10.56 -2.28 17.46
C LEU A 46 -10.23 -2.72 18.90
N GLU A 47 -10.30 -1.82 19.88
CA GLU A 47 -10.05 -2.15 21.29
C GLU A 47 -10.98 -3.28 21.77
N SER A 48 -12.27 -3.19 21.44
CA SER A 48 -13.26 -4.20 21.82
C SER A 48 -12.98 -5.54 21.13
N CYS A 49 -12.63 -5.53 19.85
CA CYS A 49 -12.23 -6.76 19.13
C CYS A 49 -10.99 -7.42 19.75
N LEU A 50 -9.99 -6.62 20.13
CA LEU A 50 -8.80 -7.11 20.85
C LEU A 50 -9.16 -7.66 22.23
N ALA A 51 -10.07 -7.03 22.97
CA ALA A 51 -10.54 -7.53 24.26
C ALA A 51 -11.23 -8.89 24.13
N LEU A 52 -12.01 -9.13 23.07
CA LEU A 52 -12.56 -10.46 22.77
C LEU A 52 -11.47 -11.48 22.47
N ASN A 53 -10.47 -11.14 21.64
CA ASN A 53 -9.32 -12.00 21.39
C ASN A 53 -8.58 -12.32 22.71
N ALA A 54 -8.36 -11.33 23.59
CA ALA A 54 -7.71 -11.55 24.88
C ALA A 54 -8.50 -12.49 25.79
N SER A 55 -9.83 -12.43 25.74
CA SER A 55 -10.67 -13.34 26.52
C SER A 55 -10.60 -14.80 26.05
N LEU A 56 -10.14 -15.07 24.82
CA LEU A 56 -9.77 -16.42 24.38
C LEU A 56 -8.42 -16.87 24.96
N VAL A 57 -7.47 -15.95 25.07
CA VAL A 57 -6.13 -16.23 25.62
C VAL A 57 -6.19 -16.50 27.13
N GLU A 58 -7.04 -15.77 27.86
CA GLU A 58 -7.24 -15.93 29.31
C GLU A 58 -8.44 -16.81 29.68
N TYR A 59 -9.00 -17.53 28.71
CA TYR A 59 -10.18 -18.33 28.93
C TYR A 59 -9.95 -19.39 30.01
N GLU A 60 -10.95 -19.56 30.89
CA GLU A 60 -11.03 -20.65 31.86
C GLU A 60 -12.35 -21.40 31.67
N GLU A 61 -12.30 -22.73 31.54
CA GLU A 61 -13.53 -23.52 31.36
C GLU A 61 -14.34 -23.57 32.66
N LYS A 62 -15.50 -22.90 32.67
CA LYS A 62 -16.41 -22.85 33.84
C LYS A 62 -17.82 -23.36 33.52
N GLY A 63 -18.24 -23.27 32.26
CA GLY A 63 -19.52 -23.77 31.79
C GLY A 63 -19.42 -24.59 30.50
N ASN A 64 -20.58 -25.09 30.05
CA ASN A 64 -20.72 -25.96 28.87
C ASN A 64 -21.74 -25.43 27.85
N GLN A 65 -22.09 -24.14 27.91
CA GLN A 65 -23.00 -23.52 26.95
C GLN A 65 -22.43 -23.63 25.53
N LYS A 66 -23.31 -23.82 24.55
CA LYS A 66 -22.94 -24.04 23.16
C LYS A 66 -23.36 -22.86 22.30
N ILE A 67 -22.69 -22.68 21.17
CA ILE A 67 -23.05 -21.72 20.12
C ILE A 67 -23.08 -22.48 18.79
N GLU A 68 -24.13 -23.27 18.58
CA GLU A 68 -24.26 -24.15 17.40
C GLU A 68 -25.14 -23.51 16.30
N THR A 69 -26.10 -22.67 16.69
CA THR A 69 -27.03 -21.99 15.77
C THR A 69 -26.83 -20.48 15.77
N PHE A 70 -27.38 -19.80 14.76
CA PHE A 70 -27.34 -18.34 14.70
C PHE A 70 -28.14 -17.69 15.84
N ASP A 71 -29.20 -18.33 16.34
CA ASP A 71 -29.95 -17.83 17.50
C ASP A 71 -29.14 -17.94 18.80
N ASP A 72 -28.37 -19.02 18.99
CA ASP A 72 -27.41 -19.10 20.11
C ASP A 72 -26.36 -17.99 20.01
N PHE A 73 -25.90 -17.69 18.79
CA PHE A 73 -24.94 -16.63 18.54
C PHE A 73 -25.51 -15.24 18.84
N LYS A 74 -26.78 -14.96 18.49
CA LYS A 74 -27.49 -13.74 18.90
C LYS A 74 -27.55 -13.61 20.42
N ILE A 75 -27.95 -14.67 21.11
CA ILE A 75 -28.02 -14.68 22.58
C ILE A 75 -26.65 -14.40 23.20
N PHE A 76 -25.58 -14.96 22.64
CA PHE A 76 -24.22 -14.65 23.06
C PHE A 76 -23.85 -13.19 22.79
N PHE A 77 -24.12 -12.69 21.58
CA PHE A 77 -23.84 -11.31 21.16
C PHE A 77 -24.54 -10.29 22.06
N ASP A 78 -25.84 -10.49 22.34
CA ASP A 78 -26.63 -9.61 23.21
C ASP A 78 -26.05 -9.53 24.63
N LYS A 79 -25.51 -10.63 25.15
CA LYS A 79 -24.87 -10.64 26.48
C LYS A 79 -23.60 -9.80 26.53
N ILE A 80 -22.82 -9.74 25.45
CA ILE A 80 -21.56 -8.99 25.40
C ILE A 80 -21.73 -7.55 24.89
N TYR A 81 -22.86 -7.22 24.24
CA TYR A 81 -23.09 -5.93 23.57
C TYR A 81 -22.76 -4.71 24.44
N ASP A 82 -23.24 -4.68 25.68
CA ASP A 82 -23.01 -3.56 26.60
C ASP A 82 -21.56 -3.41 27.08
N VAL A 83 -20.74 -4.45 26.93
CA VAL A 83 -19.29 -4.40 27.18
C VAL A 83 -18.53 -3.91 25.95
N MET A 84 -19.07 -4.21 24.77
CA MET A 84 -18.38 -4.12 23.48
C MET A 84 -18.69 -2.86 22.67
N LYS A 85 -19.85 -2.24 22.90
CA LYS A 85 -20.27 -1.02 22.20
C LYS A 85 -19.20 0.09 22.28
N PRO A 86 -19.04 0.89 21.22
CA PRO A 86 -18.02 1.94 21.18
C PRO A 86 -18.20 2.96 22.31
N GLY A 87 -17.09 3.38 22.88
CA GLY A 87 -16.97 4.53 23.77
C GLY A 87 -16.51 5.78 23.03
N MET A 88 -16.33 6.88 23.78
CA MET A 88 -15.83 8.14 23.22
C MET A 88 -14.34 8.07 22.83
N ALA A 89 -13.60 7.09 23.34
CA ALA A 89 -12.17 6.92 23.13
C ALA A 89 -11.83 5.94 22.00
N ASP A 90 -12.81 5.23 21.43
CA ASP A 90 -12.57 4.42 20.23
C ASP A 90 -12.38 5.38 19.05
N ASP A 91 -11.38 5.16 18.20
CA ASP A 91 -11.16 5.92 16.98
C ASP A 91 -11.71 5.19 15.75
N TYR A 92 -12.12 5.96 14.74
CA TYR A 92 -12.57 5.36 13.49
C TYR A 92 -11.35 4.86 12.73
N THR A 93 -11.41 3.63 12.25
CA THR A 93 -10.39 3.03 11.39
C THR A 93 -11.03 2.75 10.04
N VAL A 94 -10.29 2.94 8.94
CA VAL A 94 -10.82 2.65 7.61
C VAL A 94 -11.36 1.22 7.52
N GLU A 95 -12.61 1.09 7.07
CA GLU A 95 -13.30 -0.19 6.96
C GLU A 95 -13.01 -0.82 5.59
N ASP A 96 -11.86 -1.49 5.48
CA ASP A 96 -11.46 -2.24 4.29
C ASP A 96 -11.39 -3.77 4.55
N PHE A 97 -11.69 -4.54 3.51
CA PHE A 97 -11.70 -6.00 3.54
C PHE A 97 -11.18 -6.59 2.23
N GLY A 98 -10.00 -6.12 1.82
CA GLY A 98 -9.28 -6.66 0.68
C GLY A 98 -9.51 -5.96 -0.65
N GLU A 99 -10.04 -4.73 -0.65
CA GLU A 99 -10.00 -3.83 -1.79
C GLU A 99 -8.56 -3.60 -2.24
N VAL A 100 -7.67 -3.36 -1.28
CA VAL A 100 -6.25 -3.09 -1.51
C VAL A 100 -5.51 -4.38 -1.86
N ARG A 101 -4.58 -4.28 -2.82
CA ARG A 101 -3.74 -5.39 -3.25
C ARG A 101 -2.28 -4.98 -3.33
N ILE A 102 -1.40 -5.91 -2.97
CA ILE A 102 0.05 -5.79 -3.19
C ILE A 102 0.52 -6.91 -4.12
N ARG A 103 1.60 -6.66 -4.86
CA ARG A 103 2.20 -7.65 -5.74
C ARG A 103 3.41 -8.32 -5.07
N TYR A 104 3.47 -9.64 -5.15
CA TYR A 104 4.65 -10.42 -4.79
C TYR A 104 4.74 -11.67 -5.68
N ASN A 105 5.94 -11.95 -6.23
CA ASN A 105 6.18 -13.08 -7.15
C ASN A 105 5.14 -13.21 -8.27
N ASP A 106 4.88 -12.11 -8.99
CA ASP A 106 3.91 -12.03 -10.10
C ASP A 106 2.48 -12.44 -9.75
N LYS A 107 2.10 -12.33 -8.47
CA LYS A 107 0.74 -12.50 -7.98
C LYS A 107 0.32 -11.30 -7.15
N PHE A 108 -0.94 -10.89 -7.31
CA PHE A 108 -1.57 -9.92 -6.43
C PHE A 108 -2.22 -10.64 -5.24
N TYR A 109 -1.96 -10.12 -4.05
CA TYR A 109 -2.53 -10.57 -2.79
C TYR A 109 -3.41 -9.46 -2.22
N ARG A 110 -4.62 -9.80 -1.80
CA ARG A 110 -5.47 -8.87 -1.06
C ARG A 110 -4.89 -8.66 0.33
N VAL A 111 -4.89 -7.41 0.76
CA VAL A 111 -4.41 -7.00 2.08
C VAL A 111 -5.39 -6.04 2.71
N ILE A 112 -5.22 -5.83 4.01
CA ILE A 112 -6.02 -4.91 4.81
C ILE A 112 -5.10 -3.80 5.27
N VAL A 113 -5.49 -2.54 5.05
CA VAL A 113 -4.74 -1.36 5.47
C VAL A 113 -5.27 -0.74 6.75
N GLY A 114 -6.57 -0.89 7.05
CA GLY A 114 -7.21 -0.38 8.27
C GLY A 114 -6.83 -1.14 9.54
N THR A 115 -5.55 -1.24 9.86
CA THR A 115 -5.05 -2.07 10.97
C THR A 115 -4.97 -1.33 12.30
N GLY A 116 -5.40 -0.07 12.36
CA GLY A 116 -5.13 0.86 13.47
C GLY A 116 -3.72 1.49 13.40
N HIS A 117 -3.01 1.25 12.30
CA HIS A 117 -1.72 1.85 11.99
C HIS A 117 -1.85 2.76 10.76
N ASN A 118 -1.10 3.86 10.77
CA ASN A 118 -0.91 4.70 9.60
C ASN A 118 0.17 4.11 8.67
N ASN A 119 0.20 4.51 7.41
CA ASN A 119 1.21 4.13 6.41
C ASN A 119 1.32 2.63 6.09
N VAL A 120 0.25 1.86 6.30
CA VAL A 120 0.27 0.39 6.15
C VAL A 120 0.60 -0.02 4.72
N PHE A 121 -0.04 0.62 3.73
CA PHE A 121 0.20 0.29 2.32
C PHE A 121 1.68 0.46 1.93
N ALA A 122 2.31 1.57 2.33
CA ALA A 122 3.73 1.79 2.06
C ALA A 122 4.62 0.75 2.76
N CYS A 123 4.35 0.44 4.03
CA CYS A 123 5.09 -0.57 4.79
C CYS A 123 5.05 -1.94 4.10
N LEU A 124 3.86 -2.34 3.63
CA LEU A 124 3.68 -3.61 2.91
C LEU A 124 4.44 -3.66 1.58
N ASN A 125 4.69 -2.53 0.92
CA ASN A 125 5.52 -2.47 -0.29
C ASN A 125 7.03 -2.66 0.01
N PHE A 126 7.48 -2.44 1.25
CA PHE A 126 8.85 -2.76 1.68
C PHE A 126 9.04 -4.21 2.14
N LEU A 127 7.94 -4.90 2.48
CA LEU A 127 7.98 -6.26 3.02
C LEU A 127 8.74 -7.27 2.11
N PRO A 128 8.60 -7.25 0.77
CA PRO A 128 9.41 -8.11 -0.10
C PRO A 128 10.92 -7.85 -0.01
N THR A 129 11.33 -6.59 0.10
CA THR A 129 12.74 -6.21 0.20
C THR A 129 13.31 -6.57 1.56
N LEU A 130 12.54 -6.39 2.64
CA LEU A 130 12.91 -6.84 3.97
C LEU A 130 13.06 -8.36 4.01
N ALA A 131 12.08 -9.11 3.49
CA ALA A 131 12.11 -10.57 3.44
C ALA A 131 13.35 -11.10 2.68
N ARG A 132 13.73 -10.49 1.55
CA ARG A 132 14.98 -10.82 0.86
C ARG A 132 16.21 -10.54 1.74
N LYS A 133 16.21 -9.44 2.48
CA LYS A 133 17.33 -9.04 3.33
C LYS A 133 17.53 -9.99 4.52
N THR A 134 16.44 -10.49 5.08
CA THR A 134 16.41 -11.39 6.25
C THR A 134 16.30 -12.88 5.87
N SER A 135 16.22 -13.20 4.57
CA SER A 135 16.04 -14.57 4.06
C SER A 135 14.71 -15.25 4.48
N HIS A 136 13.62 -14.48 4.56
CA HIS A 136 12.26 -14.93 4.94
C HIS A 136 11.26 -14.96 3.78
N GLU A 137 11.72 -15.21 2.55
CA GLU A 137 10.88 -15.18 1.34
C GLU A 137 9.80 -16.28 1.34
N GLU A 138 10.12 -17.47 1.87
CA GLU A 138 9.14 -18.57 1.98
C GLU A 138 8.06 -18.26 3.03
N GLU A 139 8.47 -17.68 4.15
CA GLU A 139 7.60 -17.22 5.24
C GLU A 139 6.67 -16.10 4.77
N LEU A 140 7.20 -15.16 3.98
CA LEU A 140 6.39 -14.10 3.38
C LEU A 140 5.31 -14.69 2.47
N ASN A 141 5.67 -15.63 1.60
CA ASN A 141 4.71 -16.30 0.73
C ASN A 141 3.63 -17.04 1.55
N LEU A 142 4.03 -17.72 2.63
CA LEU A 142 3.10 -18.40 3.53
C LEU A 142 2.10 -17.42 4.17
N ALA A 143 2.59 -16.30 4.70
CA ALA A 143 1.76 -15.28 5.35
C ALA A 143 0.79 -14.60 4.36
N LEU A 144 1.26 -14.27 3.15
CA LEU A 144 0.43 -13.68 2.10
C LEU A 144 -0.65 -14.64 1.59
N VAL A 145 -0.30 -15.92 1.37
CA VAL A 145 -1.27 -16.96 0.96
C VAL A 145 -2.36 -17.13 2.02
N TYR A 146 -1.99 -17.16 3.30
CA TYR A 146 -2.97 -17.23 4.39
C TYR A 146 -3.84 -15.97 4.48
N SER A 147 -3.23 -14.80 4.57
CA SER A 147 -3.95 -13.52 4.76
C SER A 147 -4.90 -13.24 3.60
N SER A 148 -4.40 -13.29 2.35
CA SER A 148 -5.24 -13.09 1.16
C SER A 148 -6.27 -14.21 0.99
N GLY A 149 -5.92 -15.46 1.30
CA GLY A 149 -6.82 -16.60 1.17
C GLY A 149 -8.00 -16.55 2.14
N VAL A 150 -7.78 -16.06 3.37
CA VAL A 150 -8.86 -15.78 4.34
C VAL A 150 -9.78 -14.71 3.78
N ILE A 151 -9.24 -13.60 3.28
CA ILE A 151 -10.03 -12.51 2.68
C ILE A 151 -10.86 -13.04 1.50
N ASP A 152 -10.22 -13.72 0.55
CA ASP A 152 -10.89 -14.28 -0.64
C ASP A 152 -12.02 -15.26 -0.28
N TYR A 153 -11.88 -16.00 0.82
CA TYR A 153 -12.92 -16.93 1.28
C TYR A 153 -14.18 -16.22 1.81
N PHE A 154 -14.02 -15.05 2.43
CA PHE A 154 -15.09 -14.34 3.15
C PHE A 154 -15.64 -13.10 2.42
N ILE A 155 -14.98 -12.62 1.36
CA ILE A 155 -15.30 -11.33 0.73
C ILE A 155 -16.75 -11.23 0.23
N GLU A 156 -17.35 -12.34 -0.20
CA GLU A 156 -18.74 -12.36 -0.69
C GLU A 156 -19.78 -12.26 0.43
N GLU A 157 -19.49 -12.76 1.63
CA GLU A 157 -20.41 -12.74 2.77
C GLU A 157 -20.12 -11.60 3.77
N ASN A 158 -18.91 -11.05 3.79
CA ASN A 158 -18.50 -9.97 4.69
C ASN A 158 -18.60 -8.59 4.02
N LYS A 159 -19.82 -8.08 3.87
CA LYS A 159 -20.09 -6.82 3.18
C LYS A 159 -20.21 -5.65 4.14
N ASN A 160 -19.60 -4.53 3.76
CA ASN A 160 -19.84 -3.23 4.40
C ASN A 160 -21.29 -2.80 4.12
N ASP A 161 -21.98 -2.26 5.11
CA ASP A 161 -23.35 -1.75 4.94
C ASP A 161 -23.43 -0.26 4.53
N GLY A 162 -22.29 0.41 4.37
CA GLY A 162 -22.13 1.78 3.89
C GLY A 162 -22.25 2.86 4.96
N ILE A 163 -22.36 2.51 6.25
CA ILE A 163 -22.53 3.48 7.33
C ILE A 163 -21.17 3.80 7.97
N VAL A 164 -20.75 5.06 7.84
CA VAL A 164 -19.49 5.60 8.37
C VAL A 164 -19.70 6.13 9.80
N GLU A 165 -19.81 5.22 10.77
CA GLU A 165 -19.90 5.55 12.19
C GLU A 165 -19.23 4.48 13.07
N LYS A 166 -18.81 4.86 14.29
CA LYS A 166 -18.29 3.91 15.29
C LYS A 166 -19.44 3.06 15.82
N ARG A 167 -19.36 1.73 15.67
CA ARG A 167 -20.46 0.82 16.07
C ARG A 167 -19.99 -0.62 16.25
N PHE A 168 -20.83 -1.38 16.95
CA PHE A 168 -20.66 -2.81 17.16
C PHE A 168 -21.91 -3.53 16.66
N VAL A 169 -21.77 -4.21 15.53
CA VAL A 169 -22.83 -4.80 14.72
C VAL A 169 -22.80 -6.33 14.82
N LEU A 170 -23.99 -6.92 14.97
CA LEU A 170 -24.18 -8.37 14.91
C LEU A 170 -23.84 -8.86 13.50
N PRO A 171 -22.87 -9.79 13.34
CA PRO A 171 -22.59 -10.41 12.03
C PRO A 171 -23.81 -11.10 11.42
N SER A 172 -23.89 -11.14 10.08
CA SER A 172 -24.98 -11.81 9.38
C SER A 172 -25.00 -13.32 9.63
N GLU A 173 -26.18 -13.93 9.47
CA GLU A 173 -26.35 -15.39 9.57
C GLU A 173 -25.48 -16.13 8.56
N GLU A 174 -25.38 -15.59 7.35
CA GLU A 174 -24.56 -16.12 6.27
C GLU A 174 -23.08 -16.13 6.65
N LEU A 175 -22.57 -15.02 7.21
CA LEU A 175 -21.20 -14.91 7.68
C LEU A 175 -20.93 -15.89 8.85
N PHE A 176 -21.87 -15.99 9.80
CA PHE A 176 -21.77 -16.95 10.91
C PHE A 176 -21.57 -18.39 10.40
N TYR A 177 -22.44 -18.87 9.50
CA TYR A 177 -22.32 -20.22 8.96
C TYR A 177 -21.10 -20.38 8.02
N LYS A 178 -20.66 -19.31 7.35
CA LYS A 178 -19.41 -19.31 6.58
C LYS A 178 -18.20 -19.51 7.49
N VAL A 179 -18.15 -18.88 8.66
CA VAL A 179 -17.09 -19.08 9.66
C VAL A 179 -17.09 -20.50 10.22
N GLN A 180 -18.27 -21.09 10.47
CA GLN A 180 -18.35 -22.49 10.91
C GLN A 180 -17.73 -23.45 9.87
N ARG A 181 -18.00 -23.23 8.58
CA ARG A 181 -17.39 -23.99 7.47
C ARG A 181 -15.88 -23.74 7.36
N PHE A 182 -15.44 -22.50 7.55
CA PHE A 182 -14.02 -22.14 7.54
C PHE A 182 -13.21 -23.01 8.52
N PHE A 183 -13.60 -23.07 9.79
CA PHE A 183 -12.88 -23.87 10.79
C PHE A 183 -12.97 -25.38 10.55
N LYS A 184 -14.03 -25.84 9.89
CA LYS A 184 -14.23 -27.28 9.62
C LYS A 184 -13.38 -27.76 8.44
N GLU A 185 -13.24 -26.94 7.40
CA GLU A 185 -12.77 -27.37 6.08
C GLU A 185 -11.64 -26.47 5.55
N GLU A 186 -11.86 -25.15 5.49
CA GLU A 186 -10.93 -24.22 4.82
C GLU A 186 -9.63 -23.98 5.59
N CYS A 187 -9.73 -23.76 6.91
CA CYS A 187 -8.60 -23.43 7.78
C CYS A 187 -7.51 -24.52 7.74
N LYS A 188 -7.90 -25.78 7.47
CA LYS A 188 -6.99 -26.94 7.36
C LYS A 188 -6.09 -26.90 6.13
N LYS A 189 -6.36 -26.03 5.15
CA LYS A 189 -5.51 -25.87 3.96
C LYS A 189 -4.25 -25.06 4.25
N TYR A 190 -4.20 -24.36 5.38
CA TYR A 190 -3.09 -23.49 5.77
C TYR A 190 -2.21 -24.16 6.84
N ASP A 191 -0.90 -23.88 6.80
CA ASP A 191 0.02 -24.30 7.85
C ASP A 191 -0.05 -23.35 9.05
N ILE A 192 -1.14 -23.47 9.82
CA ILE A 192 -1.41 -22.65 11.01
C ILE A 192 -0.31 -22.82 12.06
N LEU A 193 0.32 -24.00 12.15
CA LEU A 193 1.40 -24.26 13.10
C LEU A 193 2.65 -23.47 12.74
N LYS A 194 3.06 -23.50 11.45
CA LYS A 194 4.20 -22.70 10.99
C LYS A 194 3.90 -21.21 11.15
N LEU A 195 2.72 -20.73 10.74
CA LEU A 195 2.32 -19.33 10.92
C LEU A 195 2.36 -18.88 12.39
N ALA A 196 1.81 -19.67 13.30
CA ALA A 196 1.85 -19.36 14.71
C ALA A 196 3.28 -19.35 15.28
N SER A 197 4.17 -20.20 14.74
CA SER A 197 5.58 -20.19 15.14
C SER A 197 6.32 -18.92 14.72
N LEU A 198 5.96 -18.33 13.58
CA LEU A 198 6.52 -17.06 13.10
C LEU A 198 6.15 -15.89 14.01
N MET A 199 4.93 -15.91 14.57
CA MET A 199 4.41 -14.84 15.42
C MET A 199 4.73 -15.01 16.91
N LYS A 200 5.41 -16.09 17.31
CA LYS A 200 5.69 -16.36 18.73
C LYS A 200 6.76 -15.42 19.27
N SER A 201 6.41 -14.70 20.32
CA SER A 201 7.35 -13.95 21.15
C SER A 201 7.01 -14.13 22.64
N ASP A 202 8.04 -14.19 23.49
CA ASP A 202 7.87 -14.30 24.95
C ASP A 202 7.24 -13.04 25.58
N LYS A 203 7.08 -11.96 24.79
CA LYS A 203 6.52 -10.67 25.21
C LYS A 203 5.26 -10.27 24.42
N THR A 204 4.63 -11.18 23.67
CA THR A 204 3.50 -10.83 22.80
C THR A 204 2.36 -10.17 23.59
N THR A 205 2.01 -8.96 23.17
CA THR A 205 0.83 -8.21 23.62
C THR A 205 -0.40 -8.64 22.83
N ILE A 206 -1.61 -8.27 23.28
CA ILE A 206 -2.81 -8.68 22.55
C ILE A 206 -2.89 -8.10 21.13
N GLU A 207 -2.39 -6.88 20.96
CA GLU A 207 -2.32 -6.16 19.69
C GLU A 207 -1.57 -6.98 18.64
N LYS A 208 -0.53 -7.72 19.08
CA LYS A 208 0.33 -8.57 18.22
C LYS A 208 -0.02 -10.06 18.26
N SER A 209 -1.18 -10.42 18.84
CA SER A 209 -1.62 -11.81 18.96
C SER A 209 -2.51 -12.22 17.79
N HIS A 210 -2.08 -13.25 17.06
CA HIS A 210 -2.77 -13.77 15.86
C HIS A 210 -3.28 -15.20 16.02
N PHE A 211 -2.83 -15.90 17.05
CA PHE A 211 -3.15 -17.29 17.32
C PHE A 211 -3.25 -17.53 18.82
N VAL A 212 -4.11 -18.46 19.22
CA VAL A 212 -4.18 -18.96 20.59
C VAL A 212 -3.86 -20.46 20.61
N CYS A 213 -2.91 -20.84 21.47
CA CYS A 213 -2.55 -22.23 21.69
C CYS A 213 -3.35 -22.76 22.88
N ARG A 214 -4.06 -23.87 22.69
CA ARG A 214 -4.73 -24.57 23.79
C ARG A 214 -4.59 -26.07 23.61
N GLU A 215 -4.07 -26.72 24.65
CA GLU A 215 -3.64 -28.12 24.59
C GLU A 215 -2.66 -28.30 23.42
N ASP A 216 -2.86 -29.30 22.57
CA ASP A 216 -2.05 -29.58 21.39
C ASP A 216 -2.55 -28.88 20.11
N ASN A 217 -3.51 -27.95 20.23
CA ASN A 217 -4.16 -27.27 19.10
C ASN A 217 -3.82 -25.78 19.04
N VAL A 218 -3.76 -25.25 17.81
CA VAL A 218 -3.59 -23.83 17.52
C VAL A 218 -4.82 -23.32 16.79
N TYR A 219 -5.40 -22.24 17.29
CA TYR A 219 -6.59 -21.62 16.73
C TYR A 219 -6.26 -20.22 16.24
N PRO A 220 -6.64 -19.84 15.00
CA PRO A 220 -6.48 -18.48 14.53
C PRO A 220 -7.38 -17.52 15.31
N LEU A 221 -6.81 -16.38 15.66
CA LEU A 221 -7.53 -15.19 16.10
C LEU A 221 -7.69 -14.29 14.89
N TYR A 222 -8.86 -13.71 14.67
CA TYR A 222 -8.97 -12.70 13.63
C TYR A 222 -8.34 -11.41 14.15
N ASN A 223 -7.16 -11.10 13.62
CA ASN A 223 -6.42 -9.87 13.84
C ASN A 223 -5.79 -9.48 12.50
N VAL A 224 -5.95 -8.22 12.11
CA VAL A 224 -5.62 -7.73 10.77
C VAL A 224 -4.17 -7.28 10.63
N SER A 225 -3.45 -7.10 11.74
CA SER A 225 -2.08 -6.60 11.74
C SER A 225 -1.03 -7.67 11.40
N LEU A 226 -1.41 -8.90 11.01
CA LEU A 226 -0.49 -10.03 10.82
C LEU A 226 0.76 -9.66 10.01
N LEU A 227 0.57 -9.00 8.86
CA LEU A 227 1.68 -8.63 7.97
C LEU A 227 2.54 -7.48 8.53
N ILE A 228 1.92 -6.56 9.28
CA ILE A 228 2.61 -5.45 9.93
C ILE A 228 3.43 -5.92 11.13
N ASP A 229 2.90 -6.85 11.90
CA ASP A 229 3.61 -7.46 13.02
C ASP A 229 4.74 -8.38 12.54
N LEU A 230 4.54 -9.06 11.41
CA LEU A 230 5.60 -9.82 10.76
C LEU A 230 6.73 -8.90 10.28
N TYR A 231 6.38 -7.72 9.72
CA TYR A 231 7.36 -6.70 9.37
C TYR A 231 8.18 -6.26 10.60
N ASP A 232 7.51 -5.95 11.71
CA ASP A 232 8.17 -5.55 12.96
C ASP A 232 9.10 -6.63 13.51
N ILE A 233 8.69 -7.90 13.48
CA ILE A 233 9.54 -9.03 13.88
C ILE A 233 10.82 -9.06 13.06
N TRP A 234 10.73 -8.97 11.72
CA TRP A 234 11.89 -9.05 10.84
C TRP A 234 12.74 -7.80 10.83
N GLU A 235 12.17 -6.61 11.00
CA GLU A 235 12.96 -5.38 11.12
C GLU A 235 13.83 -5.40 12.38
N ASN A 236 13.35 -6.00 13.46
CA ASN A 236 14.13 -6.19 14.69
C ASN A 236 15.31 -7.17 14.53
N GLU A 237 15.41 -7.90 13.40
CA GLU A 237 16.56 -8.77 13.08
C GLU A 237 17.70 -8.03 12.39
N ILE A 238 17.49 -6.79 11.93
CA ILE A 238 18.46 -6.03 11.14
C ILE A 238 19.03 -4.82 11.90
N ASP A 239 20.26 -4.44 11.57
CA ASP A 239 20.89 -3.22 12.10
C ASP A 239 20.54 -1.97 11.28
N SER A 240 20.97 -0.79 11.76
CA SER A 240 20.69 0.48 11.09
C SER A 240 21.29 0.58 9.67
N THR A 241 22.44 -0.05 9.41
CA THR A 241 23.05 -0.06 8.07
C THR A 241 22.22 -0.90 7.11
N GLN A 242 21.71 -2.02 7.60
CA GLN A 242 20.80 -2.87 6.84
C GLN A 242 19.43 -2.19 6.65
N GLN A 243 18.92 -1.45 7.63
CA GLN A 243 17.67 -0.68 7.51
C GLN A 243 17.76 0.39 6.40
N ILE A 244 18.87 1.14 6.35
CA ILE A 244 19.17 2.09 5.27
C ILE A 244 19.16 1.37 3.91
N SER A 245 19.80 0.20 3.85
CA SER A 245 19.84 -0.62 2.64
C SER A 245 18.45 -1.10 2.21
N VAL A 246 17.58 -1.47 3.14
CA VAL A 246 16.19 -1.88 2.86
C VAL A 246 15.38 -0.70 2.34
N ALA A 247 15.46 0.47 2.99
CA ALA A 247 14.77 1.69 2.56
C ALA A 247 15.15 2.09 1.13
N ASN A 248 16.45 2.18 0.85
CA ASN A 248 16.94 2.59 -0.47
C ASN A 248 16.60 1.56 -1.55
N SER A 249 16.82 0.27 -1.27
CA SER A 249 16.54 -0.78 -2.24
C SER A 249 15.04 -0.92 -2.51
N GLY A 250 14.18 -0.78 -1.49
CA GLY A 250 12.73 -0.85 -1.66
C GLY A 250 12.19 0.30 -2.52
N ILE A 251 12.69 1.53 -2.34
CA ILE A 251 12.32 2.66 -3.21
C ILE A 251 12.81 2.41 -4.65
N ILE A 252 14.02 1.90 -4.83
CA ILE A 252 14.57 1.58 -6.16
C ILE A 252 13.76 0.46 -6.83
N ASP A 253 13.42 -0.60 -6.10
CA ASP A 253 12.59 -1.71 -6.58
C ASP A 253 11.20 -1.19 -7.02
N ARG A 254 10.62 -0.25 -6.25
CA ARG A 254 9.35 0.39 -6.60
C ARG A 254 9.46 1.20 -7.89
N ILE A 255 10.52 1.99 -8.04
CA ILE A 255 10.81 2.72 -9.29
C ILE A 255 10.96 1.76 -10.47
N TYR A 256 11.64 0.63 -10.30
CA TYR A 256 11.76 -0.35 -11.38
C TYR A 256 10.43 -0.97 -11.79
N GLY A 257 9.51 -1.17 -10.85
CA GLY A 257 8.13 -1.56 -11.16
C GLY A 257 7.36 -0.47 -11.92
N LEU A 258 7.35 0.76 -11.40
CA LEU A 258 6.61 1.90 -11.98
C LEU A 258 7.09 2.27 -13.39
N PHE A 259 8.38 2.11 -13.67
CA PHE A 259 9.02 2.45 -14.94
C PHE A 259 9.37 1.22 -15.78
N GLU A 260 8.81 0.03 -15.49
CA GLU A 260 9.11 -1.23 -16.19
C GLU A 260 8.80 -1.12 -17.71
N THR A 261 7.75 -0.39 -18.06
CA THR A 261 7.29 -0.17 -19.45
C THR A 261 7.93 1.03 -20.15
N ASP A 262 8.71 1.87 -19.45
CA ASP A 262 9.36 3.04 -20.05
C ASP A 262 10.53 2.62 -20.96
N ARG A 263 10.21 2.49 -22.25
CA ARG A 263 11.17 2.24 -23.34
C ARG A 263 11.48 3.52 -24.13
N SER A 264 11.05 4.69 -23.65
CA SER A 264 11.25 5.94 -24.37
C SER A 264 12.73 6.34 -24.41
N SER A 265 13.11 7.12 -25.43
CA SER A 265 14.45 7.71 -25.50
C SER A 265 14.65 8.83 -24.48
N VAL A 266 13.57 9.35 -23.89
CA VAL A 266 13.58 10.44 -22.91
C VAL A 266 13.32 9.88 -21.52
N CYS A 267 14.39 9.53 -20.84
CA CYS A 267 14.33 9.01 -19.49
C CYS A 267 13.86 10.10 -18.50
N LEU A 268 12.79 9.82 -17.75
CA LEU A 268 12.28 10.71 -16.70
C LEU A 268 12.77 10.35 -15.30
N MET A 269 13.20 9.12 -15.08
CA MET A 269 13.61 8.62 -13.75
C MET A 269 14.91 7.85 -13.84
N TYR A 270 15.87 8.21 -12.99
CA TYR A 270 17.23 7.65 -12.94
C TYR A 270 17.46 7.04 -11.56
N ALA A 271 17.65 5.72 -11.45
CA ALA A 271 17.79 5.06 -10.15
C ALA A 271 18.65 3.77 -10.21
N PRO A 272 19.58 3.54 -9.25
CA PRO A 272 20.24 4.55 -8.44
C PRO A 272 21.10 5.47 -9.32
N ALA A 273 21.25 6.73 -8.93
CA ALA A 273 21.94 7.75 -9.72
C ALA A 273 23.18 8.30 -8.99
N MET A 274 24.11 8.91 -9.73
CA MET A 274 25.28 9.59 -9.15
C MET A 274 25.80 10.68 -10.11
N ILE A 275 26.66 11.58 -9.61
CA ILE A 275 27.38 12.54 -10.47
C ILE A 275 28.44 11.81 -11.31
N PHE A 276 28.51 12.14 -12.61
CA PHE A 276 29.52 11.67 -13.56
C PHE A 276 30.38 12.86 -14.01
N PRO A 277 31.45 13.22 -13.27
CA PRO A 277 32.32 14.31 -13.67
C PRO A 277 32.95 14.02 -15.03
N ASN A 278 32.81 14.93 -15.99
CA ASN A 278 33.33 14.77 -17.35
C ASN A 278 32.85 13.46 -18.03
N GLN A 279 31.61 13.04 -17.78
CA GLN A 279 30.99 11.83 -18.33
C GLN A 279 31.70 10.51 -17.95
N LYS A 280 32.41 10.50 -16.82
CA LYS A 280 33.10 9.29 -16.32
C LYS A 280 32.49 8.79 -15.02
N TYR A 281 32.33 7.46 -14.97
CA TYR A 281 31.96 6.76 -13.74
C TYR A 281 33.09 6.87 -12.71
N ASP A 282 32.74 7.23 -11.48
CA ASP A 282 33.66 7.36 -10.36
C ASP A 282 33.06 6.68 -9.12
N ALA A 283 33.51 5.46 -8.83
CA ALA A 283 33.00 4.64 -7.73
C ALA A 283 33.11 5.30 -6.34
N THR A 284 33.89 6.37 -6.19
CA THR A 284 34.05 7.09 -4.92
C THR A 284 32.95 8.12 -4.66
N ARG A 285 32.13 8.45 -5.66
CA ARG A 285 31.04 9.41 -5.52
C ARG A 285 29.87 8.82 -4.75
N LYS A 286 29.14 9.71 -4.06
CA LYS A 286 27.88 9.37 -3.41
C LYS A 286 26.85 8.97 -4.46
N LYS A 287 26.07 7.95 -4.10
CA LYS A 287 24.88 7.54 -4.86
C LYS A 287 23.67 8.22 -4.25
N TYR A 288 22.76 8.62 -5.12
CA TYR A 288 21.45 9.13 -4.78
C TYR A 288 20.44 8.03 -5.11
N THR A 289 19.39 7.94 -4.31
CA THR A 289 18.36 6.91 -4.47
C THR A 289 17.71 7.00 -5.83
N PHE A 290 17.32 8.21 -6.22
CA PHE A 290 16.87 8.50 -7.57
C PHE A 290 16.99 9.97 -7.93
N ILE A 291 16.93 10.24 -9.24
CA ILE A 291 16.78 11.57 -9.81
C ILE A 291 15.60 11.55 -10.78
N ALA A 292 14.63 12.46 -10.56
CA ALA A 292 13.44 12.59 -11.39
C ALA A 292 13.52 13.88 -12.21
N LYS A 293 13.36 13.77 -13.52
CA LYS A 293 13.28 14.90 -14.44
C LYS A 293 11.82 15.32 -14.59
N ALA A 294 11.54 16.57 -14.23
CA ALA A 294 10.28 17.25 -14.46
C ALA A 294 10.42 18.20 -15.66
N SER A 295 9.31 18.71 -16.18
CA SER A 295 9.28 19.73 -17.23
C SER A 295 9.86 21.06 -16.73
N HIS A 296 9.67 21.37 -15.45
CA HIS A 296 10.08 22.63 -14.84
C HIS A 296 11.36 22.55 -14.01
N GLY A 297 11.95 21.36 -13.83
CA GLY A 297 13.10 21.18 -12.95
C GLY A 297 13.54 19.74 -12.77
N VAL A 298 14.34 19.50 -11.73
CA VAL A 298 14.82 18.16 -11.37
C VAL A 298 14.66 17.94 -9.87
N VAL A 299 14.25 16.72 -9.48
CA VAL A 299 14.22 16.26 -8.09
C VAL A 299 15.42 15.34 -7.85
N VAL A 300 16.19 15.61 -6.79
CA VAL A 300 17.27 14.73 -6.31
C VAL A 300 16.84 14.14 -4.97
N ALA A 301 16.68 12.81 -4.92
CA ALA A 301 16.27 12.10 -3.72
C ALA A 301 17.46 11.50 -2.98
N MET A 302 17.57 11.81 -1.68
CA MET A 302 18.71 11.42 -0.85
C MET A 302 18.23 10.92 0.52
N ASN A 303 18.75 9.78 0.96
CA ASN A 303 18.51 9.28 2.30
C ASN A 303 19.45 9.96 3.30
N ALA A 304 18.91 10.73 4.25
CA ALA A 304 19.67 11.46 5.26
C ALA A 304 20.53 10.53 6.13
N ASP A 305 20.09 9.30 6.38
CA ASP A 305 20.79 8.35 7.27
C ASP A 305 22.07 7.78 6.63
N GLU A 306 22.29 7.98 5.32
CA GLU A 306 23.54 7.63 4.64
C GLU A 306 24.69 8.62 4.94
N TYR A 307 24.39 9.71 5.63
CA TYR A 307 25.30 10.84 5.84
C TYR A 307 25.58 11.04 7.32
N GLN A 308 26.86 11.24 7.65
CA GLN A 308 27.21 11.74 8.98
C GLN A 308 26.76 13.20 9.14
N PRO A 309 26.61 13.71 10.37
CA PRO A 309 26.20 15.09 10.61
C PRO A 309 27.02 16.12 9.80
N GLY A 310 26.34 16.93 8.98
CA GLY A 310 26.96 17.94 8.13
C GLY A 310 27.52 17.43 6.79
N GLU A 311 27.52 16.12 6.52
CA GLU A 311 27.94 15.58 5.22
C GLU A 311 26.87 15.76 4.15
N LEU A 312 25.59 15.66 4.52
CA LEU A 312 24.47 15.84 3.59
C LEU A 312 24.48 17.26 3.00
N GLU A 313 24.65 18.27 3.84
CA GLU A 313 24.72 19.67 3.41
C GLU A 313 25.91 19.92 2.48
N LYS A 314 27.08 19.34 2.79
CA LYS A 314 28.26 19.42 1.93
C LYS A 314 28.04 18.76 0.58
N GLU A 315 27.35 17.62 0.55
CA GLU A 315 27.03 16.94 -0.71
C GLU A 315 26.03 17.76 -1.55
N ILE A 316 25.03 18.38 -0.91
CA ILE A 316 24.11 19.32 -1.56
C ILE A 316 24.86 20.54 -2.11
N GLU A 317 25.74 21.16 -1.33
CA GLU A 317 26.59 22.26 -1.79
C GLU A 317 27.47 21.84 -2.98
N ASN A 318 28.01 20.62 -2.95
CA ASN A 318 28.77 20.05 -4.05
C ASN A 318 27.91 19.91 -5.32
N ILE A 319 26.68 19.37 -5.23
CA ILE A 319 25.72 19.32 -6.35
C ILE A 319 25.44 20.72 -6.90
N GLU A 320 25.13 21.68 -6.02
CA GLU A 320 24.85 23.08 -6.38
C GLU A 320 26.04 23.76 -7.07
N ASN A 321 27.28 23.42 -6.69
CA ASN A 321 28.48 23.94 -7.33
C ASN A 321 28.62 23.41 -8.76
N TYR A 322 28.42 22.11 -9.00
CA TYR A 322 28.40 21.57 -10.36
C TYR A 322 27.27 22.19 -11.19
N HIS A 323 26.11 22.38 -10.57
CA HIS A 323 24.92 22.96 -11.20
C HIS A 323 25.17 24.39 -11.66
N LYS A 324 25.61 25.28 -10.76
CA LYS A 324 25.91 26.70 -11.06
C LYS A 324 27.01 26.86 -12.12
N ASN A 325 27.96 25.92 -12.17
CA ASN A 325 29.03 25.91 -13.16
C ASN A 325 28.60 25.30 -14.52
N GLY A 326 27.35 24.85 -14.67
CA GLY A 326 26.86 24.22 -15.90
C GLY A 326 27.54 22.89 -16.23
N THR A 327 28.04 22.18 -15.21
CA THR A 327 28.80 20.93 -15.37
C THR A 327 28.14 19.74 -14.68
N LEU A 328 26.94 19.92 -14.13
CA LEU A 328 26.20 18.85 -13.48
C LEU A 328 25.75 17.81 -14.52
N GLN A 329 26.33 16.63 -14.40
CA GLN A 329 26.02 15.45 -15.21
C GLN A 329 25.75 14.31 -14.25
N ILE A 330 24.62 13.65 -14.46
CA ILE A 330 24.13 12.54 -13.66
C ILE A 330 24.07 11.30 -14.54
N GLY A 331 24.39 10.13 -13.99
CA GLY A 331 24.21 8.85 -14.65
C GLY A 331 23.59 7.81 -13.73
N GLU A 332 22.81 6.89 -14.30
CA GLU A 332 22.41 5.66 -13.61
C GLU A 332 23.65 4.83 -13.30
N THR A 333 23.59 4.11 -12.18
CA THR A 333 24.67 3.20 -11.75
C THR A 333 24.34 1.73 -12.06
N TYR A 334 23.14 1.47 -12.57
CA TYR A 334 22.64 0.16 -12.94
C TYR A 334 22.00 0.21 -14.33
N ASN A 335 22.23 -0.82 -15.14
CA ASN A 335 21.67 -0.94 -16.48
C ASN A 335 20.38 -1.75 -16.44
N ARG A 336 19.26 -1.07 -16.15
CA ARG A 336 17.94 -1.71 -15.97
C ARG A 336 17.31 -2.32 -17.23
N PHE A 337 17.87 -2.08 -18.42
CA PHE A 337 17.32 -2.56 -19.69
C PHE A 337 18.30 -3.43 -20.50
N ASP A 338 19.41 -3.85 -19.88
CA ASP A 338 20.48 -4.63 -20.53
C ASP A 338 20.94 -4.03 -21.88
N GLN A 339 20.93 -2.69 -21.99
CA GLN A 339 21.36 -1.97 -23.19
C GLN A 339 22.88 -1.76 -23.21
N SER A 340 23.47 -1.36 -24.34
CA SER A 340 24.93 -1.21 -24.47
C SER A 340 25.55 0.00 -23.73
N GLY A 341 24.82 0.63 -22.80
CA GLY A 341 25.28 1.81 -22.05
C GLY A 341 24.33 2.20 -20.92
N LEU A 342 24.79 3.09 -20.03
CA LEU A 342 24.00 3.66 -18.93
C LEU A 342 23.29 4.93 -19.39
N ARG A 343 22.09 5.17 -18.84
CA ARG A 343 21.36 6.43 -19.10
C ARG A 343 21.99 7.56 -18.28
N GLY A 344 22.01 8.75 -18.86
CA GLY A 344 22.51 9.96 -18.20
C GLY A 344 21.65 11.19 -18.49
N LEU A 345 21.84 12.21 -17.66
CA LEU A 345 21.18 13.50 -17.73
C LEU A 345 22.20 14.61 -17.51
N HIS A 346 22.25 15.58 -18.41
CA HIS A 346 22.89 16.86 -18.14
C HIS A 346 21.84 17.83 -17.59
N ILE A 347 22.14 18.45 -16.46
CA ILE A 347 21.27 19.44 -15.81
C ILE A 347 21.91 20.82 -16.02
N SER A 348 21.24 21.65 -16.80
CA SER A 348 21.69 23.00 -17.11
C SER A 348 21.49 23.94 -15.92
N ALA A 349 22.32 24.98 -15.80
CA ALA A 349 22.35 25.90 -14.65
C ALA A 349 21.07 26.74 -14.46
N ASP A 350 20.21 26.82 -15.48
CA ASP A 350 18.92 27.48 -15.46
C ASP A 350 17.77 26.59 -15.00
N VAL A 351 18.00 25.28 -14.87
CA VAL A 351 16.99 24.29 -14.47
C VAL A 351 16.98 24.17 -12.94
N PRO A 352 15.88 24.51 -12.24
CA PRO A 352 15.85 24.45 -10.79
C PRO A 352 15.94 23.01 -10.26
N ILE A 353 16.59 22.85 -9.11
CA ILE A 353 16.75 21.59 -8.41
C ILE A 353 15.94 21.63 -7.10
N GLN A 354 15.10 20.62 -6.90
CA GLN A 354 14.46 20.32 -5.62
C GLN A 354 15.09 19.08 -4.98
N TYR A 355 15.17 19.07 -3.66
CA TYR A 355 15.75 17.98 -2.89
C TYR A 355 14.66 17.27 -2.10
N LEU A 356 14.46 15.98 -2.39
CA LEU A 356 13.63 15.08 -1.58
C LEU A 356 14.55 14.40 -0.57
N ILE A 357 14.59 14.93 0.66
CA ILE A 357 15.35 14.35 1.75
C ILE A 357 14.42 13.44 2.55
N TYR A 358 14.82 12.21 2.77
CA TYR A 358 14.06 11.25 3.57
C TYR A 358 14.95 10.47 4.52
N ASN A 359 14.39 9.81 5.53
CA ASN A 359 15.10 8.87 6.41
C ASN A 359 14.58 7.43 6.25
N SER A 360 15.26 6.49 6.88
CA SER A 360 15.03 5.05 6.75
C SER A 360 13.93 4.51 7.68
N PHE A 361 13.02 5.37 8.14
CA PHE A 361 11.86 4.92 8.90
C PHE A 361 10.88 4.15 8.01
N LEU A 362 10.56 2.91 8.40
CA LEU A 362 9.75 1.99 7.61
C LEU A 362 8.66 1.24 8.41
N ASN A 363 8.68 1.33 9.74
CA ASN A 363 7.87 0.45 10.60
C ASN A 363 6.78 1.21 11.36
N PRO A 364 5.51 1.05 10.96
CA PRO A 364 4.40 1.78 11.57
C PRO A 364 4.04 1.28 12.98
N ASN A 365 4.61 0.17 13.47
CA ASN A 365 4.51 -0.22 14.88
C ASN A 365 5.28 0.74 15.82
N GLN A 366 6.19 1.54 15.28
CA GLN A 366 7.01 2.48 16.05
C GLN A 366 6.48 3.90 15.90
N MET A 367 6.49 4.67 16.99
CA MET A 367 6.09 6.07 16.93
C MET A 367 7.18 6.91 16.24
N TYR A 368 6.85 7.51 15.10
CA TYR A 368 7.71 8.49 14.43
C TYR A 368 7.22 9.91 14.71
N MET A 369 8.05 10.71 15.39
CA MET A 369 7.80 12.15 15.59
C MET A 369 8.97 12.95 15.06
N SER A 370 8.76 13.75 14.01
CA SER A 370 9.70 14.78 13.58
C SER A 370 9.32 16.13 14.18
N LEU A 371 9.93 16.50 15.32
CA LEU A 371 9.81 17.85 15.88
C LEU A 371 10.81 18.77 15.18
N ARG A 372 10.33 19.82 14.51
CA ARG A 372 11.22 20.86 13.97
C ARG A 372 11.58 21.89 15.04
N GLU A 373 12.87 22.11 15.26
CA GLU A 373 13.36 23.31 15.94
C GLU A 373 13.23 24.50 14.97
N ALA A 374 12.35 25.46 15.28
CA ALA A 374 12.10 26.63 14.43
C ALA A 374 13.35 27.51 14.19
N GLU A 375 14.42 27.34 14.97
CA GLU A 375 15.64 28.14 14.91
C GLU A 375 16.69 27.60 13.92
N LYS A 376 16.60 26.33 13.51
CA LYS A 376 17.50 25.77 12.49
C LYS A 376 16.77 25.70 11.15
N LYS A 377 17.37 26.30 10.12
CA LYS A 377 16.95 26.14 8.71
C LYS A 377 17.25 24.72 8.19
N GLU A 378 16.91 23.68 8.94
CA GLU A 378 17.05 22.31 8.51
C GLU A 378 16.04 22.02 7.38
N ARG A 379 16.49 21.29 6.36
CA ARG A 379 15.63 20.89 5.24
C ARG A 379 14.55 19.95 5.75
N LYS A 380 13.39 19.96 5.09
CA LYS A 380 12.33 19.00 5.36
C LYS A 380 12.84 17.59 5.08
N THR A 381 12.77 16.74 6.09
CA THR A 381 13.00 15.29 5.96
C THR A 381 11.66 14.57 6.10
N CYS A 382 11.28 13.76 5.11
CA CYS A 382 10.15 12.83 5.21
C CYS A 382 10.65 11.41 5.54
N THR A 383 9.75 10.44 5.65
CA THR A 383 10.10 9.03 5.84
C THR A 383 10.22 8.31 4.49
N ALA A 384 10.87 7.15 4.46
CA ALA A 384 10.88 6.30 3.27
C ALA A 384 9.46 5.80 2.90
N LEU A 385 8.56 5.68 3.88
CA LEU A 385 7.15 5.37 3.64
C LEU A 385 6.46 6.46 2.80
N ASP A 386 6.73 7.73 3.10
CA ASP A 386 6.20 8.88 2.33
C ASP A 386 6.60 8.83 0.86
N VAL A 387 7.84 8.42 0.58
CA VAL A 387 8.36 8.33 -0.79
C VAL A 387 7.58 7.32 -1.62
N ILE A 388 7.13 6.20 -1.04
CA ILE A 388 6.28 5.22 -1.75
C ILE A 388 4.95 5.88 -2.16
N TYR A 389 4.31 6.61 -1.24
CA TYR A 389 3.07 7.32 -1.56
C TYR A 389 3.26 8.36 -2.67
N TYR A 390 4.37 9.11 -2.67
CA TYR A 390 4.65 10.06 -3.74
C TYR A 390 4.80 9.36 -5.08
N LEU A 391 5.60 8.29 -5.14
CA LEU A 391 5.87 7.59 -6.38
C LEU A 391 4.62 6.91 -6.96
N ASP A 392 3.78 6.34 -6.11
CA ASP A 392 2.59 5.59 -6.53
C ASP A 392 1.46 6.50 -7.00
N PHE A 393 1.28 7.62 -6.31
CA PHE A 393 0.12 8.48 -6.50
C PHE A 393 0.40 9.77 -7.27
N MET A 394 1.66 10.08 -7.59
CA MET A 394 1.96 11.17 -8.53
C MET A 394 1.37 10.87 -9.91
N ASP A 395 0.81 11.89 -10.56
CA ASP A 395 0.31 11.76 -11.93
C ASP A 395 1.44 11.70 -12.96
N ASP A 396 2.57 12.32 -12.63
CA ASP A 396 3.81 12.43 -13.39
C ASP A 396 4.93 13.00 -12.48
N THR A 397 6.13 13.17 -13.02
CA THR A 397 7.27 13.73 -12.27
C THR A 397 7.15 15.23 -12.01
N ASP A 398 6.28 15.95 -12.72
CA ASP A 398 6.01 17.37 -12.47
C ASP A 398 5.26 17.56 -11.15
N GLU A 399 4.28 16.70 -10.85
CA GLU A 399 3.54 16.77 -9.59
C GLU A 399 4.45 16.62 -8.35
N LEU A 400 5.43 15.71 -8.40
CA LEU A 400 6.41 15.56 -7.32
C LEU A 400 7.26 16.84 -7.16
N PHE A 401 7.70 17.43 -8.27
CA PHE A 401 8.48 18.68 -8.24
C PHE A 401 7.66 19.85 -7.69
N GLU A 402 6.39 19.98 -8.09
CA GLU A 402 5.45 20.99 -7.61
C GLU A 402 5.20 20.85 -6.10
N TYR A 403 4.94 19.64 -5.62
CA TYR A 403 4.71 19.40 -4.18
C TYR A 403 5.91 19.80 -3.34
N LEU A 404 7.13 19.44 -3.78
CA LEU A 404 8.36 19.81 -3.06
C LEU A 404 8.61 21.32 -3.07
N SER A 405 8.27 21.99 -4.17
CA SER A 405 8.34 23.45 -4.26
C SER A 405 7.33 24.10 -3.31
N TYR A 406 6.07 23.66 -3.33
CA TYR A 406 5.02 24.12 -2.43
C TYR A 406 5.39 23.91 -0.95
N SER A 407 5.85 22.71 -0.61
CA SER A 407 6.22 22.36 0.76
C SER A 407 7.43 23.15 1.29
N LYS A 408 8.18 23.85 0.43
CA LYS A 408 9.26 24.76 0.85
C LYS A 408 8.75 26.16 1.14
N GLU A 409 7.78 26.64 0.35
CA GLU A 409 7.26 28.00 0.41
C GLU A 409 6.14 28.19 1.45
N ARG A 410 5.38 27.11 1.75
CA ARG A 410 4.33 26.94 2.77
C ARG A 410 3.57 28.19 3.23
N ASP A 411 2.26 28.12 3.08
CA ASP A 411 1.32 29.07 3.70
C ASP A 411 0.90 28.66 5.13
N TYR A 412 1.71 27.87 5.84
CA TYR A 412 1.42 27.44 7.21
C TYR A 412 2.67 27.27 8.07
N GLU A 413 2.60 27.66 9.34
CA GLU A 413 3.72 27.58 10.29
C GLU A 413 4.00 26.14 10.74
N ARG A 414 2.93 25.36 10.99
CA ARG A 414 3.02 23.96 11.44
C ARG A 414 1.92 23.11 10.80
N SER A 415 2.23 21.85 10.53
CA SER A 415 1.25 20.80 10.20
C SER A 415 1.28 19.77 11.32
N PHE A 416 0.10 19.36 11.78
CA PHE A 416 -0.09 18.29 12.74
C PHE A 416 -1.00 17.25 12.10
N GLY A 417 -0.65 15.99 12.25
CA GLY A 417 -1.40 14.86 11.73
C GLY A 417 -0.80 13.61 12.33
N PHE A 418 -1.63 12.59 12.52
CA PHE A 418 -1.14 11.29 12.95
C PHE A 418 -0.53 10.49 11.79
N GLY A 419 -0.87 10.86 10.54
CA GLY A 419 -0.19 10.41 9.33
C GLY A 419 1.17 11.10 9.13
N SER A 420 2.02 10.49 8.31
CA SER A 420 3.31 11.09 7.92
C SER A 420 3.11 12.17 6.85
N ASP A 421 4.19 12.60 6.19
CA ASP A 421 4.12 13.66 5.18
C ASP A 421 3.23 13.32 3.97
N ALA A 422 2.94 12.03 3.75
CA ALA A 422 1.97 11.51 2.81
C ALA A 422 0.56 12.07 3.02
N ALA A 423 0.08 12.20 4.25
CA ALA A 423 -1.26 12.75 4.54
C ALA A 423 -1.36 14.22 4.08
N LEU A 424 -0.28 15.00 4.28
CA LEU A 424 -0.18 16.36 3.78
C LEU A 424 -0.14 16.41 2.25
N TYR A 425 0.61 15.52 1.60
CA TYR A 425 0.64 15.40 0.14
C TYR A 425 -0.74 15.10 -0.45
N PHE A 426 -1.48 14.13 0.13
CA PHE A 426 -2.84 13.83 -0.32
C PHE A 426 -3.80 14.99 -0.07
N THR A 427 -3.69 15.66 1.08
CA THR A 427 -4.48 16.87 1.35
C THR A 427 -4.20 17.95 0.31
N TRP A 428 -2.93 18.20 -0.01
CA TRP A 428 -2.52 19.15 -1.05
C TRP A 428 -3.07 18.75 -2.43
N LYS A 429 -2.93 17.49 -2.82
CA LYS A 429 -3.42 16.96 -4.11
C LYS A 429 -4.93 17.11 -4.22
N ASN A 430 -5.68 16.75 -3.17
CA ASN A 430 -7.15 16.79 -3.13
C ASN A 430 -7.70 18.22 -3.10
N GLN A 431 -6.92 19.19 -2.62
CA GLN A 431 -7.27 20.63 -2.62
C GLN A 431 -6.78 21.35 -3.88
N GLU A 432 -6.74 20.67 -5.03
CA GLU A 432 -6.32 21.24 -6.31
C GLU A 432 -4.89 21.84 -6.27
N ARG A 433 -3.99 21.18 -5.55
CA ARG A 433 -2.57 21.57 -5.39
C ARG A 433 -2.37 22.92 -4.67
N TYR A 434 -3.33 23.36 -3.86
CA TYR A 434 -3.17 24.55 -3.02
C TYR A 434 -4.07 24.54 -1.77
N ILE A 435 -3.49 24.55 -0.57
CA ILE A 435 -4.26 24.42 0.69
C ILE A 435 -4.82 25.77 1.15
N ALA A 436 -4.02 26.85 1.12
CA ALA A 436 -4.41 28.14 1.67
C ALA A 436 -4.84 29.13 0.59
N LYS A 437 -6.09 29.04 0.11
CA LYS A 437 -6.61 29.94 -0.94
C LYS A 437 -6.65 31.41 -0.44
N GLY A 438 -5.67 32.23 -0.82
CA GLY A 438 -5.64 33.69 -0.57
C GLY A 438 -4.44 34.15 0.27
N ALA A 439 -4.59 35.24 1.02
CA ALA A 439 -3.53 35.80 1.88
C ALA A 439 -3.51 35.22 3.31
N ILE A 440 -4.16 34.07 3.52
CA ILE A 440 -4.32 33.47 4.85
C ILE A 440 -3.13 32.53 5.07
N VAL A 441 -2.37 32.79 6.13
CA VAL A 441 -1.34 31.86 6.63
C VAL A 441 -1.94 31.13 7.83
N PHE A 442 -1.96 29.79 7.80
CA PHE A 442 -2.48 28.99 8.91
C PHE A 442 -1.39 28.75 9.96
N ASN A 443 -1.70 28.96 11.25
CA ASN A 443 -0.75 28.61 12.32
C ASN A 443 -0.58 27.08 12.47
N MET A 444 -1.67 26.33 12.29
CA MET A 444 -1.70 24.87 12.37
C MET A 444 -2.67 24.31 11.34
N LEU A 445 -2.21 23.33 10.56
CA LEU A 445 -3.04 22.52 9.68
C LEU A 445 -3.18 21.11 10.28
N ASP A 446 -4.42 20.67 10.52
CA ASP A 446 -4.73 19.28 10.87
C ASP A 446 -5.04 18.49 9.59
N VAL A 447 -4.21 17.49 9.27
CA VAL A 447 -4.36 16.65 8.06
C VAL A 447 -5.09 15.33 8.33
N GLY A 448 -5.61 15.13 9.55
CA GLY A 448 -6.42 13.97 9.93
C GLY A 448 -5.63 12.74 10.39
N TYR A 449 -6.40 11.69 10.70
CA TYR A 449 -5.96 10.33 11.03
C TYR A 449 -6.40 9.39 9.89
N ASP A 450 -5.61 8.37 9.55
CA ASP A 450 -5.89 7.40 8.47
C ASP A 450 -6.04 7.99 7.04
N THR A 451 -5.79 9.28 6.82
CA THR A 451 -5.98 9.97 5.52
C THR A 451 -5.31 9.25 4.36
N GLU A 452 -4.09 8.74 4.53
CA GLU A 452 -3.39 7.98 3.49
C GLU A 452 -4.01 6.60 3.26
N ASN A 453 -4.47 5.92 4.32
CA ASN A 453 -5.12 4.61 4.23
C ASN A 453 -6.47 4.73 3.50
N GLU A 454 -7.28 5.74 3.84
CA GLU A 454 -8.52 6.06 3.14
C GLU A 454 -8.28 6.34 1.65
N THR A 455 -7.28 7.17 1.34
CA THR A 455 -6.92 7.50 -0.04
C THR A 455 -6.53 6.26 -0.85
N VAL A 456 -5.78 5.34 -0.25
CA VAL A 456 -5.41 4.07 -0.90
C VAL A 456 -6.67 3.23 -1.18
N VAL A 457 -7.52 3.03 -0.17
CA VAL A 457 -8.74 2.21 -0.30
C VAL A 457 -9.64 2.79 -1.39
N ASP A 458 -9.86 4.10 -1.40
CA ASP A 458 -10.68 4.77 -2.41
C ASP A 458 -10.06 4.66 -3.80
N TYR A 459 -8.74 4.80 -3.93
CA TYR A 459 -8.07 4.58 -5.21
C TYR A 459 -8.28 3.17 -5.75
N PHE A 460 -8.16 2.14 -4.91
CA PHE A 460 -8.44 0.75 -5.32
C PHE A 460 -9.92 0.54 -5.67
N ARG A 461 -10.83 1.12 -4.89
CA ARG A 461 -12.28 0.96 -5.04
C ARG A 461 -12.84 1.70 -6.25
N GLU A 462 -12.26 2.84 -6.60
CA GLU A 462 -12.75 3.73 -7.65
C GLU A 462 -11.93 3.67 -8.94
N LYS A 463 -10.59 3.78 -8.84
CA LYS A 463 -9.70 3.90 -10.00
C LYS A 463 -9.21 2.55 -10.50
N LEU A 464 -8.96 1.60 -9.61
CA LEU A 464 -8.48 0.25 -9.96
C LEU A 464 -9.57 -0.83 -9.91
N LYS A 465 -10.84 -0.46 -9.73
CA LYS A 465 -11.96 -1.40 -9.59
C LYS A 465 -11.97 -2.48 -10.67
N ASP A 466 -11.80 -2.04 -11.91
CA ASP A 466 -11.88 -2.87 -13.11
C ASP A 466 -10.48 -3.25 -13.65
N TYR A 467 -9.41 -3.01 -12.87
CA TYR A 467 -8.05 -3.37 -13.24
C TYR A 467 -7.88 -4.91 -13.28
N PRO A 468 -7.19 -5.46 -14.29
CA PRO A 468 -7.10 -6.90 -14.50
C PRO A 468 -6.04 -7.58 -13.62
N PHE A 469 -6.19 -7.50 -12.30
CA PHE A 469 -5.25 -8.07 -11.32
C PHE A 469 -5.03 -9.60 -11.41
N HIS A 470 -5.89 -10.32 -12.12
CA HIS A 470 -5.74 -11.76 -12.34
C HIS A 470 -4.79 -12.07 -13.50
N MET A 471 -4.47 -11.08 -14.34
CA MET A 471 -3.56 -11.23 -15.46
C MET A 471 -2.12 -11.27 -14.99
N LYS A 472 -1.35 -12.16 -15.61
CA LYS A 472 0.11 -12.29 -15.38
C LYS A 472 0.94 -11.63 -16.47
N ASP A 473 0.29 -10.87 -17.36
CA ASP A 473 0.97 -10.14 -18.42
C ASP A 473 1.83 -9.01 -17.83
N TYR A 474 2.98 -8.76 -18.44
CA TYR A 474 3.93 -7.74 -17.98
C TYR A 474 3.32 -6.33 -18.02
N LEU A 475 2.37 -6.06 -18.92
CA LEU A 475 1.66 -4.78 -19.01
C LEU A 475 0.86 -4.45 -17.74
N PHE A 476 0.36 -5.47 -17.04
CA PHE A 476 -0.50 -5.30 -15.87
C PHE A 476 0.18 -5.68 -14.55
N ARG A 477 1.51 -5.73 -14.53
CA ARG A 477 2.28 -5.97 -13.30
C ARG A 477 2.24 -4.80 -12.33
N GLU A 478 2.07 -3.58 -12.82
CA GLU A 478 2.12 -2.38 -11.99
C GLU A 478 0.90 -1.48 -12.23
N PRO A 479 -0.16 -1.56 -11.39
CA PRO A 479 -1.36 -0.76 -11.57
C PRO A 479 -1.11 0.74 -11.41
N PHE A 480 -0.11 1.14 -10.62
CA PHE A 480 0.18 2.56 -10.37
C PHE A 480 0.94 3.22 -11.53
N SER A 481 1.44 2.44 -12.49
CA SER A 481 2.08 2.97 -13.72
C SER A 481 1.08 3.53 -14.74
N TRP A 482 -0.23 3.33 -14.52
CA TRP A 482 -1.29 3.65 -15.47
C TRP A 482 -2.24 4.75 -14.95
N LYS A 483 -2.68 5.62 -15.86
CA LYS A 483 -3.94 6.36 -15.77
C LYS A 483 -5.00 5.55 -16.51
N ILE A 484 -6.11 5.28 -15.84
CA ILE A 484 -7.18 4.42 -16.36
C ILE A 484 -8.46 5.25 -16.44
N GLU A 485 -9.00 5.37 -17.66
CA GLU A 485 -10.26 6.06 -17.92
C GLU A 485 -11.27 5.08 -18.50
N LYS A 486 -12.46 5.01 -17.92
CA LYS A 486 -13.56 4.22 -18.48
C LYS A 486 -14.20 5.00 -19.62
N ARG A 487 -14.24 4.42 -20.83
CA ARG A 487 -14.88 5.02 -22.01
C ARG A 487 -16.34 4.60 -22.11
N ASP A 488 -16.58 3.29 -22.14
CA ASP A 488 -17.91 2.67 -22.27
C ASP A 488 -18.04 1.42 -21.38
N CYS A 489 -19.16 0.69 -21.46
CA CYS A 489 -19.31 -0.61 -20.81
C CYS A 489 -18.21 -1.57 -21.26
N ASP A 490 -17.37 -2.02 -20.32
CA ASP A 490 -16.27 -2.98 -20.51
C ASP A 490 -15.07 -2.50 -21.35
N MET A 491 -14.95 -1.19 -21.59
CA MET A 491 -13.85 -0.59 -22.36
C MET A 491 -13.12 0.50 -21.57
N TYR A 492 -11.80 0.37 -21.52
CA TYR A 492 -10.95 1.21 -20.68
C TYR A 492 -9.74 1.71 -21.46
N GLU A 493 -9.45 2.98 -21.35
CA GLU A 493 -8.23 3.59 -21.87
C GLU A 493 -7.15 3.58 -20.80
N TYR A 494 -5.99 3.08 -21.16
CA TYR A 494 -4.80 3.04 -20.33
C TYR A 494 -3.76 4.00 -20.93
N THR A 495 -3.33 4.97 -20.15
CA THR A 495 -2.23 5.87 -20.51
C THR A 495 -1.12 5.72 -19.48
N ALA A 496 0.11 5.44 -19.91
CA ALA A 496 1.22 5.35 -18.97
C ALA A 496 1.44 6.69 -18.28
N LYS A 497 1.57 6.69 -16.94
CA LYS A 497 1.96 7.89 -16.17
C LYS A 497 3.41 8.30 -16.48
N HIS A 498 4.21 7.34 -16.93
CA HIS A 498 5.64 7.48 -17.09
C HIS A 498 6.09 6.96 -18.45
N GLY A 499 7.03 7.67 -19.09
CA GLY A 499 7.45 7.40 -20.46
C GLY A 499 6.50 8.04 -21.47
N MET A 500 7.05 8.72 -22.49
CA MET A 500 6.22 9.44 -23.45
C MET A 500 5.41 8.48 -24.34
N GLY A 501 4.09 8.65 -24.30
CA GLY A 501 3.19 8.24 -25.36
C GLY A 501 2.80 6.77 -25.44
N PHE A 502 3.12 5.96 -24.44
CA PHE A 502 2.70 4.57 -24.37
C PHE A 502 1.32 4.45 -23.71
N GLY A 503 0.41 3.72 -24.34
CA GLY A 503 -0.94 3.52 -23.85
C GLY A 503 -1.73 2.55 -24.73
N GLY A 504 -3.04 2.50 -24.53
CA GLY A 504 -3.90 1.68 -25.36
C GLY A 504 -5.31 1.51 -24.84
N MET A 505 -6.13 0.84 -25.66
CA MET A 505 -7.50 0.47 -25.33
C MET A 505 -7.54 -0.97 -24.84
N TYR A 506 -8.12 -1.17 -23.66
CA TYR A 506 -8.32 -2.46 -23.03
C TYR A 506 -9.79 -2.90 -23.14
N PHE A 507 -9.97 -4.13 -23.64
CA PHE A 507 -11.27 -4.78 -23.80
C PHE A 507 -11.30 -6.03 -22.92
N THR A 508 -12.32 -6.14 -22.07
CA THR A 508 -12.55 -7.36 -21.30
C THR A 508 -13.30 -8.39 -22.15
N LEU A 509 -12.80 -9.63 -22.16
CA LEU A 509 -13.46 -10.78 -22.78
C LEU A 509 -13.92 -11.77 -21.71
N LEU A 510 -14.82 -12.70 -22.08
CA LEU A 510 -15.23 -13.79 -21.18
C LEU A 510 -14.04 -14.64 -20.73
N ARG A 511 -14.21 -15.30 -19.58
CA ARG A 511 -13.25 -16.24 -18.99
C ARG A 511 -11.88 -15.62 -18.70
N ASN A 512 -11.87 -14.37 -18.22
CA ASN A 512 -10.65 -13.68 -17.83
C ASN A 512 -9.66 -13.52 -18.99
N ASN A 513 -10.16 -13.28 -20.21
CA ASN A 513 -9.35 -12.94 -21.37
C ASN A 513 -9.45 -11.44 -21.66
N TYR A 514 -8.56 -10.93 -22.50
CA TYR A 514 -8.56 -9.52 -22.88
C TYR A 514 -7.95 -9.28 -24.26
N VAL A 515 -8.24 -8.10 -24.80
CA VAL A 515 -7.49 -7.50 -25.89
C VAL A 515 -6.93 -6.17 -25.40
N PHE A 516 -5.66 -5.90 -25.70
CA PHE A 516 -5.05 -4.59 -25.46
C PHE A 516 -4.52 -4.03 -26.77
N LEU A 517 -5.20 -3.02 -27.31
CA LEU A 517 -4.79 -2.32 -28.52
C LEU A 517 -3.79 -1.24 -28.12
N THR A 518 -2.52 -1.51 -28.34
CA THR A 518 -1.46 -0.58 -27.99
C THR A 518 -1.45 0.62 -28.94
N ASN A 519 -1.37 1.81 -28.35
CA ASN A 519 -1.09 3.05 -29.06
C ASN A 519 0.23 3.60 -28.56
N ASN A 520 1.07 4.02 -29.50
CA ASN A 520 2.29 4.74 -29.17
C ASN A 520 2.28 6.11 -29.87
N VAL A 521 1.95 7.18 -29.15
CA VAL A 521 1.93 8.53 -29.73
C VAL A 521 3.32 9.08 -30.05
N GLU A 522 4.41 8.49 -29.54
CA GLU A 522 5.77 8.82 -30.00
C GLU A 522 5.98 8.49 -31.48
N PHE A 523 5.25 7.53 -32.06
CA PHE A 523 5.34 7.23 -33.51
C PHE A 523 4.86 8.40 -34.38
N TYR A 524 4.07 9.33 -33.82
CA TYR A 524 3.44 10.42 -34.55
C TYR A 524 4.03 11.80 -34.20
N LYS A 525 5.08 11.88 -33.37
CA LYS A 525 5.65 13.13 -32.86
C LYS A 525 6.27 14.04 -33.93
N ASP A 526 6.68 13.48 -35.07
CA ASP A 526 7.28 14.21 -36.19
C ASP A 526 6.27 14.67 -37.25
N VAL A 527 4.97 14.47 -36.99
CA VAL A 527 3.90 14.78 -37.95
C VAL A 527 3.38 16.21 -37.74
N LYS A 528 3.30 16.98 -38.83
CA LYS A 528 2.98 18.41 -38.81
C LYS A 528 1.53 18.76 -38.39
N ASP A 529 0.61 17.81 -38.49
CA ASP A 529 -0.79 17.99 -38.12
C ASP A 529 -1.30 16.79 -37.33
N PHE A 530 -1.21 16.90 -36.01
CA PHE A 530 -1.62 15.86 -35.06
C PHE A 530 -3.16 15.71 -34.98
N GLY A 531 -3.90 16.74 -35.40
CA GLY A 531 -5.37 16.77 -35.31
C GLY A 531 -6.04 15.81 -36.29
N GLU A 532 -5.54 15.73 -37.52
CA GLU A 532 -6.07 14.85 -38.55
C GLU A 532 -5.81 13.37 -38.18
N TYR A 533 -4.59 13.02 -37.73
CA TYR A 533 -4.23 11.65 -37.32
C TYR A 533 -4.99 11.16 -36.08
N ARG A 534 -5.31 12.04 -35.14
CA ARG A 534 -6.17 11.68 -34.01
C ARG A 534 -7.52 11.15 -34.50
N GLN A 535 -8.08 11.75 -35.57
CA GLN A 535 -9.31 11.26 -36.18
C GLN A 535 -9.13 9.90 -36.88
N TRP A 536 -7.97 9.65 -37.51
CA TRP A 536 -7.67 8.34 -38.11
C TRP A 536 -7.47 7.24 -37.06
N ILE A 537 -6.77 7.53 -35.97
CA ILE A 537 -6.59 6.60 -34.85
C ILE A 537 -7.96 6.33 -34.21
N GLN A 538 -8.75 7.38 -33.94
CA GLN A 538 -10.12 7.21 -33.43
C GLN A 538 -10.99 6.40 -34.38
N LEU A 539 -10.94 6.65 -35.69
CA LEU A 539 -11.70 5.89 -36.67
C LEU A 539 -11.24 4.42 -36.73
N LEU A 540 -9.94 4.15 -36.65
CA LEU A 540 -9.41 2.79 -36.60
C LEU A 540 -9.82 2.09 -35.30
N GLU A 541 -9.74 2.79 -34.17
CA GLU A 541 -10.21 2.30 -32.87
C GLU A 541 -11.72 2.00 -32.91
N GLU A 542 -12.54 2.87 -33.50
CA GLU A 542 -13.97 2.68 -33.70
C GLU A 542 -14.24 1.46 -34.60
N ILE A 543 -13.56 1.34 -35.74
CA ILE A 543 -13.71 0.19 -36.64
C ILE A 543 -13.29 -1.11 -35.95
N ILE A 544 -12.19 -1.10 -35.20
CA ILE A 544 -11.71 -2.26 -34.47
C ILE A 544 -12.69 -2.61 -33.34
N THR A 545 -13.20 -1.61 -32.63
CA THR A 545 -14.18 -1.77 -31.54
C THR A 545 -15.48 -2.36 -32.06
N GLU A 546 -16.09 -1.76 -33.09
CA GLU A 546 -17.31 -2.28 -33.73
C GLU A 546 -17.07 -3.67 -34.33
N GLY A 547 -15.88 -3.87 -34.92
CA GLY A 547 -15.43 -5.16 -35.40
C GLY A 547 -15.39 -6.20 -34.28
N PHE A 548 -14.78 -5.88 -33.14
CA PHE A 548 -14.73 -6.75 -31.97
C PHE A 548 -16.11 -7.06 -31.41
N ASP A 549 -16.99 -6.05 -31.28
CA ASP A 549 -18.36 -6.26 -30.82
C ASP A 549 -19.12 -7.22 -31.75
N SER A 550 -18.90 -7.12 -33.07
CA SER A 550 -19.53 -7.99 -34.06
C SER A 550 -19.05 -9.45 -34.02
N ILE A 551 -17.81 -9.69 -33.56
CA ILE A 551 -17.21 -11.03 -33.44
C ILE A 551 -17.12 -11.52 -32.00
N LYS A 552 -17.54 -10.72 -31.02
CA LYS A 552 -17.48 -11.05 -29.59
C LYS A 552 -18.15 -12.40 -29.33
N CYS A 553 -19.32 -12.62 -29.93
CA CYS A 553 -20.07 -13.87 -29.85
C CYS A 553 -19.28 -15.12 -30.32
N ILE A 554 -18.28 -14.97 -31.20
CA ILE A 554 -17.41 -16.06 -31.67
C ILE A 554 -16.43 -16.48 -30.57
N PHE A 555 -15.91 -15.51 -29.81
CA PHE A 555 -15.08 -15.77 -28.63
C PHE A 555 -15.90 -16.26 -27.43
N GLU A 556 -17.21 -16.07 -27.46
CA GLU A 556 -18.16 -16.50 -26.43
C GLU A 556 -18.78 -17.88 -26.71
N ASP A 557 -18.70 -18.40 -27.95
CA ASP A 557 -19.23 -19.72 -28.32
C ASP A 557 -18.22 -20.85 -28.05
N ASP A 558 -18.53 -21.67 -27.04
CA ASP A 558 -17.76 -22.83 -26.63
C ASP A 558 -17.44 -23.83 -27.75
N ARG A 559 -18.28 -23.88 -28.79
CA ARG A 559 -18.08 -24.80 -29.91
C ARG A 559 -17.00 -24.35 -30.89
N ALA A 560 -16.69 -23.05 -30.94
CA ALA A 560 -15.70 -22.49 -31.86
C ALA A 560 -14.26 -22.69 -31.35
N ILE A 561 -14.03 -22.50 -30.05
CA ILE A 561 -12.68 -22.53 -29.44
C ILE A 561 -12.19 -23.98 -29.21
N CYS A 562 -13.10 -24.96 -29.05
CA CYS A 562 -12.71 -26.37 -28.89
C CYS A 562 -12.17 -27.04 -30.17
N ASN A 563 -12.22 -26.39 -31.34
CA ASN A 563 -11.83 -27.00 -32.62
C ASN A 563 -10.62 -26.36 -33.33
N THR A 564 -9.95 -25.40 -32.70
CA THR A 564 -8.68 -24.88 -33.23
C THR A 564 -7.64 -24.90 -32.12
N GLY A 565 -6.87 -25.98 -32.07
CA GLY A 565 -5.60 -25.97 -31.36
C GLY A 565 -4.67 -24.93 -32.01
N ILE A 566 -4.27 -23.96 -31.20
CA ILE A 566 -3.04 -23.18 -31.38
C ILE A 566 -2.15 -23.52 -30.20
#